data_AF-A0AAN6K6J5-F1
#
_entry.id   AF-A0AAN6K6J5-F1
#
_cell.length_a   1.000
_cell.length_b   1.000
_cell.length_c   1.000
_cell.angle_alpha   90.00
_cell.angle_beta   90.00
_cell.angle_gamma   90.00
#
_symmetry.space_group_name_H-M   'P 1'
#
loop_
_entity.id
_entity.type
_entity.pdbx_description
1 polymer ?
#
loop_
_entity_poly.entity_id
_entity_poly.type
_entity_poly.pdbx_seq_one_letter_code
_entity_poly.pdbx_strand_id
1 'polypeptide(L)'
;MAPQSAEFKKAVADSRKLKAKPSDTELLELYGLFKQGTQDPPFEQTKAPGMFEIKEKAKRGAWEKLVKDGVSPADAQKKYVALVTALKARHGYTP
;
A
#
# COMPACT_ATOMS: atom_id res chain seq x y z
N MET A 1 -2.92 -1.94 -15.04
CA MET A 1 -3.16 -2.80 -13.88
C MET A 1 -2.32 -4.07 -13.97
N ALA A 2 -1.61 -4.42 -12.90
CA ALA A 2 -0.81 -5.64 -12.78
C ALA A 2 -1.67 -6.82 -12.28
N PRO A 3 -1.33 -8.08 -12.63
CA PRO A 3 -1.98 -9.27 -12.08
C PRO A 3 -1.85 -9.31 -10.56
N GLN A 4 -2.95 -9.61 -9.87
CA GLN A 4 -3.01 -9.62 -8.40
C GLN A 4 -3.17 -11.04 -7.86
N SER A 5 -2.30 -11.42 -6.91
CA SER A 5 -2.39 -12.71 -6.24
C SER A 5 -3.64 -12.82 -5.35
N ALA A 6 -4.08 -14.05 -5.07
CA ALA A 6 -5.22 -14.29 -4.20
C ALA A 6 -4.94 -13.83 -2.76
N GLU A 7 -3.71 -14.04 -2.29
CA GLU A 7 -3.22 -13.61 -0.98
C GLU A 7 -3.22 -12.09 -0.87
N PHE A 8 -2.80 -11.39 -1.92
CA PHE A 8 -2.83 -9.93 -1.95
C PHE A 8 -4.26 -9.40 -1.86
N LYS A 9 -5.19 -9.93 -2.67
CA LYS A 9 -6.61 -9.54 -2.61
C LYS A 9 -7.20 -9.79 -1.23
N LYS A 10 -6.88 -10.95 -0.63
CA LYS A 10 -7.31 -11.28 0.74
C LYS A 10 -6.71 -10.30 1.75
N ALA A 11 -5.42 -9.98 1.66
CA ALA A 11 -4.76 -9.02 2.54
C ALA A 11 -5.37 -7.61 2.41
N VAL A 12 -5.76 -7.19 1.20
CA VAL A 12 -6.45 -5.91 0.97
C VAL A 12 -7.82 -5.89 1.65
N ALA A 13 -8.57 -6.99 1.60
CA ALA A 13 -9.83 -7.10 2.34
C ALA A 13 -9.59 -7.10 3.85
N ASP A 14 -8.56 -7.84 4.30
CA ASP A 14 -8.24 -8.01 5.71
C ASP A 14 -7.68 -6.74 6.37
N SER A 15 -6.97 -5.89 5.63
CA SER A 15 -6.43 -4.62 6.16
C SER A 15 -7.53 -3.65 6.61
N ARG A 16 -8.75 -3.82 6.08
CA ARG A 16 -9.95 -3.05 6.48
C ARG A 16 -10.65 -3.61 7.72
N LYS A 17 -10.27 -4.81 8.17
CA LYS A 17 -10.87 -5.50 9.32
C LYS A 17 -9.99 -5.46 10.58
N LEU A 18 -8.99 -4.57 10.60
CA LEU A 18 -8.16 -4.34 11.78
C LEU A 18 -9.01 -3.66 12.87
N LYS A 19 -8.85 -4.09 14.12
CA LYS A 19 -9.65 -3.58 15.25
C LYS A 19 -9.22 -2.18 15.68
N ALA A 20 -7.92 -1.90 15.60
CA ALA A 20 -7.35 -0.58 15.84
C ALA A 20 -6.85 0.06 14.54
N LYS A 21 -6.89 1.39 14.49
CA LYS A 21 -6.38 2.17 13.36
C LYS A 21 -4.84 2.08 13.32
N PRO A 22 -4.24 1.66 12.19
CA PRO A 22 -2.80 1.72 12.02
C PRO A 22 -2.25 3.15 12.13
N SER A 23 -0.97 3.27 12.47
CA SER A 23 -0.28 4.56 12.47
C SER A 23 -0.24 5.17 11.06
N ASP A 24 -0.09 6.49 10.97
CA ASP A 24 -0.03 7.18 9.67
C ASP A 24 1.13 6.64 8.80
N THR A 25 2.26 6.26 9.40
CA THR A 25 3.37 5.61 8.69
C THR A 25 2.97 4.25 8.11
N GLU A 26 2.30 3.39 8.89
CA GLU A 26 1.81 2.10 8.41
C GLU A 26 0.76 2.28 7.29
N LEU A 27 -0.10 3.29 7.39
CA LEU A 27 -1.07 3.63 6.35
C LEU A 27 -0.39 4.10 5.04
N LEU A 28 0.69 4.88 5.14
CA LEU A 28 1.46 5.33 3.98
C LEU A 28 2.20 4.16 3.31
N GLU A 29 2.76 3.24 4.10
CA GLU A 29 3.39 2.02 3.59
C GLU A 29 2.37 1.12 2.88
N LEU A 30 1.22 0.86 3.51
CA LEU A 30 0.12 0.13 2.88
C LEU A 30 -0.30 0.79 1.56
N TYR A 31 -0.43 2.12 1.55
CA TYR A 31 -0.78 2.86 0.33
C TYR A 31 0.25 2.66 -0.78
N GLY A 32 1.54 2.87 -0.49
CA GLY A 32 2.61 2.75 -1.48
C GLY A 32 2.68 1.33 -2.04
N LEU A 33 2.66 0.32 -1.18
CA LEU A 33 2.71 -1.08 -1.57
C LEU A 33 1.47 -1.50 -2.37
N PHE A 34 0.28 -1.00 -1.99
CA PHE A 34 -0.95 -1.26 -2.75
C PHE A 34 -0.85 -0.65 -4.16
N LYS A 35 -0.51 0.63 -4.27
CA LYS A 35 -0.40 1.31 -5.57
C LYS A 35 0.67 0.68 -6.46
N GLN A 36 1.82 0.30 -5.89
CA GLN A 36 2.87 -0.38 -6.63
C GLN A 36 2.44 -1.80 -7.04
N GLY A 37 1.71 -2.51 -6.18
CA GLY A 37 1.22 -3.86 -6.44
C GLY A 37 0.09 -3.92 -7.46
N THR A 38 -0.76 -2.88 -7.55
CA THR A 38 -1.86 -2.82 -8.52
C THR A 38 -1.47 -2.18 -9.84
N GLN A 39 -0.51 -1.25 -9.88
CA GLN A 39 -0.18 -0.45 -11.08
C GLN A 39 -1.45 0.07 -11.78
N ASP A 40 -2.40 0.57 -10.99
CA ASP A 40 -3.68 1.06 -11.51
C ASP A 40 -4.12 2.38 -10.85
N PRO A 41 -4.01 3.52 -11.57
CA PRO A 41 -3.15 3.70 -12.76
C PRO A 41 -1.66 3.45 -12.42
N PRO A 42 -0.79 3.23 -13.42
CA PRO A 42 0.67 3.22 -13.22
C PRO A 42 1.20 4.54 -12.66
N PHE A 43 2.38 4.52 -12.02
CA PHE A 43 2.96 5.71 -11.38
C PHE A 43 3.13 6.88 -12.34
N GLU A 44 3.65 6.61 -13.54
CA GLU A 44 3.91 7.60 -14.59
C GLU A 44 2.64 8.29 -15.09
N GLN A 45 1.51 7.58 -15.06
CA GLN A 45 0.20 8.11 -15.46
C GLN A 45 -0.53 8.82 -14.32
N THR A 46 0.00 8.74 -13.10
CA THR A 46 -0.59 9.40 -11.94
C THR A 46 -0.09 10.85 -11.89
N LYS A 47 -1.01 11.83 -11.83
CA LYS A 47 -0.68 13.25 -11.71
C LYS A 47 -0.04 13.57 -10.36
N ALA A 48 1.00 14.40 -10.37
CA ALA A 48 1.62 14.89 -9.14
C ALA A 48 0.64 15.78 -8.34
N PRO A 49 0.54 15.61 -7.02
CA PRO A 49 -0.32 16.43 -6.16
C PRO A 49 0.14 17.89 -6.16
N GLY A 50 -0.81 18.80 -5.94
CA GLY A 50 -0.57 20.23 -5.86
C GLY A 50 0.28 20.63 -4.65
N MET A 51 0.84 21.85 -4.67
CA MET A 51 1.78 22.32 -3.66
C MET A 51 1.21 22.26 -2.22
N PHE A 52 -0.09 22.49 -2.07
CA PHE A 52 -0.78 22.54 -0.77
C PHE A 52 -1.39 21.19 -0.32
N GLU A 53 -1.29 20.13 -1.13
CA GLU A 53 -1.87 18.82 -0.81
C GLU A 53 -0.88 17.93 -0.04
N ILE A 54 -0.55 18.32 1.19
CA ILE A 54 0.51 17.69 2.01
C ILE A 54 0.29 16.17 2.17
N LYS A 55 -0.95 15.74 2.40
CA LYS A 55 -1.30 14.32 2.58
C LYS A 55 -1.14 13.52 1.29
N GLU A 56 -1.56 14.07 0.16
CA GLU A 56 -1.42 13.40 -1.14
C GLU A 56 0.06 13.38 -1.59
N LYS A 57 0.84 14.41 -1.24
CA LYS A 57 2.30 14.39 -1.37
C LYS A 57 2.94 13.26 -0.58
N ALA A 58 2.56 13.07 0.68
CA ALA A 58 3.10 11.98 1.51
C ALA A 58 2.78 10.60 0.92
N LYS A 59 1.53 10.39 0.50
CA LYS A 59 1.08 9.16 -0.19
C LYS A 59 1.86 8.90 -1.47
N ARG A 60 1.97 9.91 -2.36
CA ARG A 60 2.74 9.78 -3.60
C ARG A 60 4.21 9.54 -3.30
N GLY A 61 4.78 10.20 -2.29
CA GLY A 61 6.18 10.00 -1.88
C GLY A 61 6.46 8.58 -1.40
N ALA A 62 5.55 7.98 -0.62
CA ALA A 62 5.67 6.59 -0.19
C ALA A 62 5.65 5.62 -1.39
N TRP A 63 4.80 5.88 -2.39
CA TRP A 63 4.77 5.09 -3.62
C TRP A 63 6.00 5.35 -4.50
N GLU A 64 6.40 6.60 -4.68
CA GLU A 64 7.57 7.00 -5.48
C GLU A 64 8.85 6.34 -4.97
N LYS A 65 9.02 6.23 -3.65
CA LYS A 65 10.16 5.53 -3.06
C LYS A 65 10.25 4.08 -3.56
N LEU A 66 9.13 3.36 -3.57
CA LEU A 66 9.09 1.97 -4.06
C LEU A 66 9.42 1.87 -5.56
N VAL A 67 8.98 2.84 -6.36
CA VAL A 67 9.31 2.92 -7.79
C VAL A 67 10.80 3.16 -7.98
N LYS A 68 11.39 4.13 -7.27
CA LYS A 68 12.83 4.44 -7.29
C LYS A 68 13.69 3.27 -6.83
N ASP A 69 13.21 2.52 -5.83
CA ASP A 69 13.83 1.30 -5.32
C ASP A 69 13.67 0.10 -6.27
N GLY A 70 13.00 0.27 -7.41
CA GLY A 70 12.81 -0.79 -8.41
C GLY A 70 11.91 -1.94 -7.95
N VAL A 71 11.03 -1.70 -6.96
CA VAL A 71 10.16 -2.75 -6.40
C VAL A 71 9.15 -3.20 -7.46
N SER A 72 9.19 -4.46 -7.86
CA SER A 72 8.22 -5.01 -8.82
C SER A 72 6.79 -5.03 -8.24
N PRO A 73 5.74 -5.06 -9.08
CA PRO A 73 4.37 -5.22 -8.59
C PRO A 73 4.19 -6.50 -7.77
N ALA A 74 4.82 -7.61 -8.17
CA ALA A 74 4.77 -8.87 -7.44
C ALA A 74 5.43 -8.76 -6.05
N ASP A 75 6.58 -8.09 -5.95
CA ASP A 75 7.26 -7.91 -4.66
C ASP A 75 6.51 -6.94 -3.75
N ALA A 76 5.90 -5.89 -4.32
CA ALA A 76 5.02 -4.99 -3.58
C ALA A 76 3.83 -5.73 -2.98
N GLN A 77 3.21 -6.65 -3.74
CA GLN A 77 2.12 -7.50 -3.24
C GLN A 77 2.58 -8.41 -2.09
N LYS A 78 3.74 -9.06 -2.21
CA LYS A 78 4.31 -9.90 -1.13
C LYS A 78 4.57 -9.08 0.13
N LYS A 79 5.21 -7.92 -0.02
CA LYS A 79 5.47 -6.98 1.09
C LYS A 79 4.17 -6.49 1.73
N TYR A 80 3.14 -6.22 0.94
CA TYR A 80 1.82 -5.82 1.44
C TYR A 80 1.19 -6.91 2.31
N VAL A 81 1.21 -8.16 1.84
CA VAL A 81 0.69 -9.31 2.60
C VAL A 81 1.43 -9.48 3.93
N ALA A 82 2.76 -9.37 3.90
CA ALA A 82 3.59 -9.44 5.11
C ALA A 82 3.24 -8.30 6.10
N LEU A 83 3.11 -7.06 5.59
CA LEU A 83 2.74 -5.91 6.41
C LEU A 83 1.36 -6.09 7.04
N VAL A 84 0.33 -6.46 6.26
CA VAL A 84 -1.01 -6.71 6.80
C VAL A 84 -0.99 -7.79 7.87
N THR A 85 -0.21 -8.85 7.69
CA THR A 85 -0.06 -9.91 8.70
C THR A 85 0.52 -9.36 10.01
N ALA A 86 1.56 -8.53 9.93
CA ALA A 86 2.12 -7.85 11.09
C ALA A 86 1.11 -6.90 11.76
N LEU A 87 0.34 -6.15 10.96
CA LEU A 87 -0.68 -5.23 11.47
C LEU A 87 -1.81 -5.96 12.19
N LYS A 88 -2.23 -7.15 11.72
CA LYS A 88 -3.21 -7.97 12.44
C LYS A 88 -2.73 -8.36 13.84
N ALA A 89 -1.44 -8.69 13.97
CA ALA A 89 -0.85 -9.05 15.25
C ALA A 89 -0.76 -7.83 16.20
N ARG A 90 -0.45 -6.64 15.67
CA ARG A 90 -0.29 -5.41 16.48
C ARG A 90 -1.63 -4.76 16.85
N HIS A 91 -2.54 -4.66 15.89
CA HIS A 91 -3.78 -3.86 15.98
C HIS A 91 -5.03 -4.71 16.21
N GLY A 92 -4.87 -6.04 16.27
CA GLY A 92 -5.98 -6.99 16.35
C GLY A 92 -6.74 -7.11 15.02
N TYR A 93 -7.41 -8.24 14.84
CA TYR A 93 -8.13 -8.58 13.61
C TYR A 93 -9.47 -9.23 13.92
N THR A 94 -10.49 -8.90 13.12
CA THR A 94 -11.79 -9.58 13.12
C THR A 94 -11.95 -10.29 11.78
N PRO A 95 -12.00 -11.64 11.73
CA PRO A 95 -12.17 -12.40 10.50
C PRO A 95 -13.43 -12.08 9.71
#